data_AF-R0D245-F1
#
_entry.id   AF-R0D245-F1
#
_cell.length_a   1.000
_cell.length_b   1.000
_cell.length_c   1.000
_cell.angle_alpha   90.00
_cell.angle_beta   90.00
_cell.angle_gamma   90.00
#
_symmetry.space_group_name_H-M   'P 1'
#
loop_
_entity.id
_entity.type
_entity.pdbx_description
1 polymer ?
#
loop_
_entity_poly.entity_id
_entity_poly.type
_entity_poly.pdbx_seq_one_letter_code
_entity_poly.pdbx_strand_id
1 'polypeptide(L)'
;MSKRPPKSTKTCVVCGKTFPCFPSDKTVTCGKECSRIHRSRIHTGLSNKWSEESRTRKAAQGKTANLALGTPAAQKSPKSGKFLTNINAKDWHLISPDGKEYKFHSLNYWLRENGDKLFGCVPDSKEFKNVSTGLSGAKRAMLGRNYGCCTYKGWKVIPTEHDIK
;
A
#
# COMPACT_ATOMS: atom_id res chain seq x y z
N MET A 1 -0.03 -31.51 13.98
CA MET A 1 -1.48 -31.86 14.07
C MET A 1 -2.01 -32.16 12.67
N SER A 2 -2.07 -33.44 12.31
CA SER A 2 -2.63 -33.93 11.05
C SER A 2 -4.15 -33.69 11.05
N LYS A 3 -4.64 -32.87 10.10
CA LYS A 3 -6.08 -32.61 9.98
C LYS A 3 -6.80 -33.92 9.67
N ARG A 4 -7.81 -34.27 10.49
CA ARG A 4 -8.70 -35.43 10.27
C ARG A 4 -9.18 -35.41 8.81
N PRO A 5 -9.21 -36.54 8.08
CA PRO A 5 -9.62 -36.53 6.68
C PRO A 5 -11.09 -36.07 6.54
N PRO A 6 -11.42 -35.29 5.50
CA PRO A 6 -12.80 -34.86 5.22
C PRO A 6 -13.70 -36.08 5.01
N LYS A 7 -14.83 -36.11 5.71
CA LYS A 7 -15.81 -37.23 5.68
C LYS A 7 -16.96 -37.02 4.69
N SER A 8 -17.08 -35.84 4.08
CA SER A 8 -18.18 -35.49 3.17
C SER A 8 -17.67 -35.00 1.83
N THR A 9 -18.48 -35.20 0.79
CA THR A 9 -18.22 -34.67 -0.56
C THR A 9 -19.22 -33.57 -0.89
N LYS A 10 -18.76 -32.55 -1.61
CA LYS A 10 -19.61 -31.49 -2.17
C LYS A 10 -19.38 -31.39 -3.67
N THR A 11 -20.38 -30.93 -4.40
CA THR A 11 -20.30 -30.71 -5.85
C THR A 11 -19.85 -29.28 -6.14
N CYS A 12 -18.86 -29.11 -7.02
CA CYS A 12 -18.36 -27.79 -7.37
C CYS A 12 -19.35 -27.01 -8.24
N VAL A 13 -19.69 -25.80 -7.82
CA VAL A 13 -20.62 -24.89 -8.54
C VAL A 13 -20.10 -24.34 -9.88
N VAL A 14 -18.82 -24.60 -10.21
CA VAL A 14 -18.20 -24.11 -11.46
C VAL A 14 -18.01 -25.23 -12.49
N CYS A 15 -17.50 -26.38 -12.05
CA CYS A 15 -17.15 -27.49 -12.95
C CYS A 15 -17.92 -28.78 -12.72
N GLY A 16 -18.81 -28.83 -11.73
CA GLY A 16 -19.64 -30.02 -11.42
C GLY A 16 -18.89 -31.19 -10.78
N LYS A 17 -17.55 -31.12 -10.60
CA LYS A 17 -16.77 -32.19 -9.98
C LYS A 17 -17.06 -32.30 -8.48
N THR A 18 -17.18 -33.52 -7.97
CA THR A 18 -17.24 -33.79 -6.54
C THR A 18 -15.85 -33.62 -5.92
N PHE A 19 -15.80 -33.02 -4.73
CA PHE A 19 -14.54 -32.81 -4.01
C PHE A 19 -14.73 -33.05 -2.51
N PRO A 20 -13.67 -33.54 -1.82
CA PRO A 20 -13.74 -33.79 -0.40
C PRO A 20 -13.73 -32.47 0.38
N CYS A 21 -14.69 -32.31 1.29
CA CYS A 21 -14.88 -31.11 2.08
C CYS A 21 -15.37 -31.48 3.48
N PHE A 22 -15.08 -30.67 4.50
CA PHE A 22 -15.68 -30.90 5.80
C PHE A 22 -17.15 -30.45 5.79
N PRO A 23 -18.04 -31.09 6.56
CA PRO A 23 -19.46 -30.71 6.60
C PRO A 23 -19.65 -29.22 6.96
N SER A 24 -18.85 -28.72 7.91
CA SER A 24 -18.87 -27.33 8.38
C SER A 24 -18.22 -26.31 7.45
N ASP A 25 -17.45 -26.75 6.46
CA ASP A 25 -16.72 -25.85 5.57
C ASP A 25 -17.67 -25.28 4.50
N LYS A 26 -17.72 -23.95 4.39
CA LYS A 26 -18.57 -23.22 3.43
C LYS A 26 -18.00 -23.20 2.00
N THR A 27 -16.91 -23.93 1.75
CA THR A 27 -16.29 -24.02 0.43
C THR A 27 -17.21 -24.71 -0.58
N VAL A 28 -17.49 -24.01 -1.68
CA VAL A 28 -18.38 -24.46 -2.79
C VAL A 28 -17.63 -24.81 -4.09
N THR A 29 -16.30 -24.68 -4.09
CA THR A 29 -15.45 -24.91 -5.28
C THR A 29 -14.35 -25.92 -4.99
N CYS A 30 -14.06 -26.79 -5.95
CA CYS A 30 -13.09 -27.88 -5.79
C CYS A 30 -11.61 -27.42 -5.74
N GLY A 31 -11.30 -26.18 -6.10
CA GLY A 31 -9.92 -25.70 -6.15
C GLY A 31 -9.79 -24.22 -6.51
N LYS A 32 -8.55 -23.73 -6.56
CA LYS A 32 -8.21 -22.30 -6.77
C LYS A 32 -8.77 -21.73 -8.09
N GLU A 33 -8.66 -22.48 -9.19
CA GLU A 33 -9.18 -22.03 -10.48
C GLU A 33 -10.71 -21.85 -10.48
N CYS A 34 -11.44 -22.84 -9.97
CA CYS A 34 -12.89 -22.74 -9.82
C CYS A 34 -13.28 -21.64 -8.82
N SER A 35 -12.51 -21.46 -7.73
CA SER A 35 -12.74 -20.37 -6.79
C SER A 35 -12.56 -18.99 -7.44
N ARG A 36 -11.54 -18.81 -8.29
CA ARG A 36 -11.31 -17.58 -9.04
C ARG A 36 -12.46 -17.27 -9.99
N ILE A 37 -12.93 -18.26 -10.76
CA ILE A 37 -14.08 -18.12 -11.66
C ILE A 37 -15.35 -17.80 -10.87
N HIS A 38 -15.60 -18.51 -9.76
CA HIS A 38 -16.76 -18.27 -8.91
C HIS A 38 -16.74 -16.87 -8.31
N ARG A 39 -15.59 -16.42 -7.76
CA ARG A 39 -15.40 -15.06 -7.24
C ARG A 39 -15.63 -14.00 -8.31
N SER A 40 -15.16 -14.23 -9.54
CA SER A 40 -15.44 -13.34 -10.65
C SER A 40 -16.94 -13.28 -10.93
N ARG A 41 -17.63 -14.43 -11.08
CA ARG A 41 -19.08 -14.48 -11.35
C ARG A 41 -19.91 -13.78 -10.27
N ILE A 42 -19.63 -14.02 -8.99
CA ILE A 42 -20.39 -13.39 -7.90
C ILE A 42 -20.13 -11.89 -7.81
N HIS A 43 -18.91 -11.43 -8.14
CA HIS A 43 -18.51 -10.04 -8.00
C HIS A 43 -18.79 -9.21 -9.26
N THR A 44 -19.08 -9.85 -10.40
CA THR A 44 -19.56 -9.18 -11.62
C THR A 44 -20.88 -8.48 -11.32
N GLY A 45 -20.94 -7.17 -11.48
CA GLY A 45 -22.13 -6.36 -11.23
C GLY A 45 -22.29 -5.91 -9.77
N LEU A 46 -21.62 -6.54 -8.81
CA LEU A 46 -21.52 -6.04 -7.43
C LEU A 46 -20.46 -4.95 -7.35
N SER A 47 -20.87 -3.73 -7.64
CA SER A 47 -20.12 -2.54 -7.25
C SER A 47 -20.73 -2.03 -5.95
N ASN A 48 -19.91 -1.82 -4.91
CA ASN A 48 -20.30 -1.05 -3.73
C ASN A 48 -20.47 0.43 -4.14
N LYS A 49 -21.45 0.72 -5.00
CA LYS A 49 -21.83 2.09 -5.33
C LYS A 49 -22.58 2.63 -4.13
N TRP A 50 -21.87 3.40 -3.32
CA TRP A 50 -22.49 4.17 -2.26
C TRP A 50 -23.52 5.10 -2.87
N SER A 51 -24.78 4.96 -2.44
CA SER A 51 -25.83 5.93 -2.75
C SER A 51 -25.40 7.31 -2.27
N GLU A 52 -25.88 8.35 -2.95
CA GLU A 52 -25.62 9.73 -2.56
C GLU A 52 -26.06 9.98 -1.11
N GLU A 53 -27.25 9.51 -0.75
CA GLU A 53 -27.77 9.54 0.62
C GLU A 53 -26.83 8.88 1.64
N SER A 54 -26.23 7.74 1.31
CA SER A 54 -25.27 7.06 2.20
C SER A 54 -24.00 7.89 2.39
N ARG A 55 -23.54 8.59 1.35
CA ARG A 55 -22.38 9.51 1.44
C ARG A 55 -22.72 10.72 2.30
N THR A 56 -23.89 11.32 2.09
CA THR A 56 -24.37 12.47 2.85
C THR A 56 -24.52 12.12 4.33
N ARG A 57 -25.15 10.98 4.64
CA ARG A 57 -25.27 10.49 6.03
C ARG A 57 -23.91 10.26 6.68
N LYS A 58 -22.93 9.72 5.94
CA LYS A 58 -21.57 9.55 6.47
C LYS A 58 -20.82 10.87 6.66
N ALA A 59 -21.00 11.83 5.77
CA ALA A 59 -20.43 13.16 5.92
C ALA A 59 -21.02 13.88 7.15
N ALA A 60 -22.35 13.76 7.36
CA ALA A 60 -23.06 14.34 8.48
C ALA A 60 -22.67 13.74 9.85
N GLN A 61 -22.23 12.48 9.89
CA GLN A 61 -21.71 11.86 11.14
C GLN A 61 -20.47 12.57 11.70
N GLY A 62 -19.77 13.37 10.88
CA GLY A 62 -18.60 14.13 11.32
C GLY A 62 -17.43 13.24 11.76
N LYS A 63 -16.44 13.86 12.42
CA LYS A 63 -15.31 13.15 13.03
C LYS A 63 -15.61 12.93 14.51
N THR A 64 -15.24 11.76 15.04
CA THR A 64 -15.31 11.52 16.49
C THR A 64 -14.36 12.48 17.22
N ALA A 65 -14.69 12.87 18.46
CA ALA A 65 -13.89 13.81 19.25
C ALA A 65 -12.41 13.37 19.38
N ASN A 66 -12.17 12.07 19.54
CA ASN A 66 -10.81 11.50 19.59
C ASN A 66 -10.03 11.73 18.29
N LEU A 67 -10.69 11.60 17.12
CA LEU A 67 -10.04 11.83 15.83
C LEU A 67 -9.73 13.32 15.60
N ALA A 68 -10.57 14.22 16.13
CA ALA A 68 -10.34 15.66 16.08
C ALA A 68 -9.09 16.07 16.89
N LEU A 69 -8.86 15.44 18.04
CA LEU A 69 -7.67 15.68 18.88
C LEU A 69 -6.39 15.07 18.31
N GLY A 70 -6.49 13.99 17.51
CA GLY A 70 -5.33 13.29 16.96
C GLY A 70 -4.51 14.13 15.97
N THR A 71 -5.17 14.91 15.11
CA THR A 71 -4.48 15.73 14.10
C THR A 71 -3.58 16.82 14.70
N PRO A 72 -4.05 17.66 15.65
CA PRO A 72 -3.20 18.67 16.28
C PRO A 72 -2.10 18.05 17.16
N ALA A 73 -2.38 16.93 17.83
CA ALA A 73 -1.36 16.22 18.60
C ALA A 73 -0.21 15.70 17.71
N ALA A 74 -0.56 15.14 16.54
CA ALA A 74 0.43 14.67 15.58
C ALA A 74 1.28 15.82 14.99
N GLN A 75 0.69 16.99 14.76
CA GLN A 75 1.42 18.17 14.27
C GLN A 75 2.46 18.68 15.28
N LYS A 76 2.14 18.66 16.57
CA LYS A 76 3.04 19.11 17.64
C LYS A 76 4.12 18.09 18.00
N SER A 77 3.85 16.80 17.75
CA SER A 77 4.78 15.73 18.12
C SER A 77 6.03 15.72 17.24
N PRO A 78 7.24 15.79 17.82
CA PRO A 78 8.49 15.63 17.07
C PRO A 78 8.57 14.27 16.35
N LYS A 79 7.95 13.24 16.94
CA LYS A 79 7.96 11.86 16.42
C LYS A 79 6.94 11.60 15.32
N SER A 80 5.95 12.47 15.13
CA SER A 80 4.83 12.24 14.19
C SER A 80 4.64 13.35 13.16
N GLY A 81 5.22 14.54 13.39
CA GLY A 81 5.10 15.69 12.50
C GLY A 81 6.05 15.66 11.30
N LYS A 82 6.13 16.78 10.56
CA LYS A 82 6.97 16.94 9.36
C LYS A 82 8.45 17.18 9.71
N PHE A 83 8.95 16.46 10.70
CA PHE A 83 10.28 16.67 11.26
C PHE A 83 11.26 15.58 10.81
N LEU A 84 12.55 15.88 10.92
CA LEU A 84 13.63 14.92 10.70
C LEU A 84 13.54 13.75 11.69
N THR A 85 13.09 14.02 12.93
CA THR A 85 12.95 13.06 14.04
C THR A 85 11.68 12.22 13.99
N ASN A 86 10.93 12.25 12.88
CA ASN A 86 9.75 11.42 12.71
C ASN A 86 10.14 9.94 12.83
N ILE A 87 9.34 9.14 13.53
CA ILE A 87 9.60 7.71 13.72
C ILE A 87 9.67 6.92 12.40
N ASN A 88 9.02 7.41 11.35
CA ASN A 88 9.04 6.82 10.01
C ASN A 88 10.16 7.38 9.12
N ALA A 89 10.98 8.31 9.61
CA ALA A 89 12.16 8.77 8.90
C ALA A 89 13.14 7.60 8.74
N LYS A 90 13.68 7.47 7.54
CA LYS A 90 14.64 6.42 7.16
C LYS A 90 15.83 7.07 6.49
N ASP A 91 16.94 6.37 6.43
CA ASP A 91 18.06 6.76 5.60
C ASP A 91 17.79 6.47 4.13
N TRP A 92 18.30 7.37 3.30
CA TRP A 92 18.18 7.32 1.85
C TRP A 92 19.52 7.58 1.21
N HIS A 93 19.78 6.83 0.15
CA HIS A 93 20.88 7.04 -0.75
C HIS A 93 20.32 7.13 -2.19
N LEU A 94 20.33 8.34 -2.74
CA LEU A 94 19.89 8.63 -4.10
C LEU A 94 21.08 8.90 -5.01
N ILE A 95 21.00 8.44 -6.25
CA ILE A 95 21.91 8.83 -7.33
C ILE A 95 21.08 9.54 -8.39
N SER A 96 21.45 10.78 -8.68
CA SER A 96 20.84 11.58 -9.74
C SER A 96 21.13 10.99 -11.14
N PRO A 97 20.35 11.37 -12.17
CA PRO A 97 20.65 10.99 -13.55
C PRO A 97 22.06 11.38 -14.00
N ASP A 98 22.61 12.46 -13.44
CA ASP A 98 23.95 12.98 -13.72
C ASP A 98 25.06 12.28 -12.89
N GLY A 99 24.71 11.27 -12.08
CA GLY A 99 25.66 10.51 -11.27
C GLY A 99 26.01 11.13 -9.91
N LYS A 100 25.46 12.29 -9.54
CA LYS A 100 25.65 12.86 -8.19
C LYS A 100 24.95 12.02 -7.12
N GLU A 101 25.68 11.70 -6.05
CA GLU A 101 25.17 10.98 -4.88
C GLU A 101 24.58 11.93 -3.83
N TYR A 102 23.47 11.54 -3.24
CA TYR A 102 22.81 12.23 -2.14
C TYR A 102 22.51 11.24 -1.02
N LYS A 103 23.08 11.46 0.16
CA LYS A 103 22.86 10.65 1.37
C LYS A 103 22.22 11.54 2.43
N PHE A 104 21.04 11.17 2.89
CA PHE A 104 20.29 11.98 3.85
C PHE A 104 19.31 11.13 4.66
N HIS A 105 18.89 11.68 5.80
CA HIS A 105 17.85 11.12 6.65
C HIS A 105 16.51 11.79 6.32
N SER A 106 15.45 11.00 6.16
CA SER A 106 14.09 11.43 5.78
C SER A 106 13.92 12.02 4.36
N LEU A 107 13.43 11.19 3.42
CA LEU A 107 13.07 11.62 2.07
C LEU A 107 12.10 12.78 2.00
N ASN A 108 11.04 12.75 2.81
CA ASN A 108 10.03 13.80 2.75
C ASN A 108 10.55 15.14 3.28
N TYR A 109 11.49 15.11 4.24
CA TYR A 109 12.12 16.35 4.71
C TYR A 109 13.04 16.91 3.62
N TRP A 110 13.94 16.08 3.10
CA TRP A 110 14.87 16.47 2.03
C TRP A 110 14.18 16.96 0.75
N LEU A 111 13.08 16.32 0.34
CA LEU A 111 12.28 16.77 -0.82
C LEU A 111 11.62 18.13 -0.60
N ARG A 112 11.35 18.57 0.64
CA ARG A 112 10.81 19.93 0.85
C ARG A 112 11.86 21.00 0.59
N GLU A 113 13.13 20.70 0.86
CA GLU A 113 14.23 21.63 0.67
C GLU A 113 14.77 21.60 -0.78
N ASN A 114 14.75 20.43 -1.43
CA ASN A 114 15.40 20.22 -2.73
C ASN A 114 14.45 19.85 -3.87
N GLY A 115 13.18 19.52 -3.57
CA GLY A 115 12.22 19.01 -4.54
C GLY A 115 11.88 19.99 -5.66
N ASP A 116 11.83 21.28 -5.35
CA ASP A 116 11.58 22.33 -6.34
C ASP A 116 12.70 22.39 -7.39
N LYS A 117 13.96 22.41 -6.93
CA LYS A 117 15.15 22.50 -7.80
C LYS A 117 15.41 21.22 -8.59
N LEU A 118 15.21 20.05 -7.99
CA LEU A 118 15.62 18.76 -8.59
C LEU A 118 14.49 18.06 -9.34
N PHE A 119 13.24 18.26 -8.92
CA PHE A 119 12.08 17.54 -9.46
C PHE A 119 10.97 18.49 -9.97
N GLY A 120 11.12 19.80 -9.80
CA GLY A 120 10.10 20.79 -10.16
C GLY A 120 8.82 20.63 -9.35
N CYS A 121 8.92 20.20 -8.08
CA CYS A 121 7.74 19.95 -7.25
C CYS A 121 7.69 20.84 -6.01
N VAL A 122 6.51 21.44 -5.79
CA VAL A 122 6.23 22.26 -4.61
C VAL A 122 5.99 21.34 -3.39
N PRO A 123 6.50 21.67 -2.19
CA PRO A 123 6.25 20.92 -0.97
C PRO A 123 4.76 20.56 -0.76
N ASP A 124 4.49 19.31 -0.36
CA ASP A 124 3.15 18.79 -0.01
C ASP A 124 2.09 18.83 -1.15
N SER A 125 2.49 19.18 -2.38
CA SER A 125 1.68 19.09 -3.59
C SER A 125 1.39 17.65 -4.05
N LYS A 126 0.59 17.49 -5.11
CA LYS A 126 0.35 16.18 -5.73
C LYS A 126 1.63 15.64 -6.36
N GLU A 127 2.40 16.52 -6.99
CA GLU A 127 3.68 16.25 -7.66
C GLU A 127 4.70 15.77 -6.63
N PHE A 128 4.78 16.42 -5.47
CA PHE A 128 5.62 15.99 -4.36
C PHE A 128 5.31 14.56 -3.92
N LYS A 129 4.02 14.23 -3.75
CA LYS A 129 3.59 12.88 -3.37
C LYS A 129 3.92 11.85 -4.45
N ASN A 130 3.81 12.22 -5.73
CA ASN A 130 4.18 11.38 -6.85
C ASN A 130 5.69 11.09 -6.86
N VAL A 131 6.54 12.09 -6.60
CA VAL A 131 8.00 11.93 -6.50
C VAL A 131 8.37 11.02 -5.33
N SER A 132 7.85 11.31 -4.13
CA SER A 132 8.12 10.52 -2.93
C SER A 132 7.69 9.05 -3.08
N THR A 133 6.52 8.83 -3.69
CA THR A 133 6.00 7.49 -3.99
C THR A 133 6.81 6.78 -5.08
N GLY A 134 7.22 7.50 -6.13
CA GLY A 134 8.04 6.99 -7.23
C GLY A 134 9.40 6.50 -6.74
N LEU A 135 10.10 7.31 -5.94
CA LEU A 135 11.38 6.94 -5.33
C LEU A 135 11.22 5.77 -4.35
N SER A 136 10.14 5.74 -3.57
CA SER A 136 9.82 4.59 -2.70
C SER A 136 9.50 3.32 -3.49
N GLY A 137 8.90 3.46 -4.68
CA GLY A 137 8.72 2.37 -5.63
C GLY A 137 10.05 1.83 -6.16
N ALA A 138 10.91 2.71 -6.65
CA ALA A 138 12.24 2.36 -7.14
C ALA A 138 13.08 1.63 -6.07
N LYS A 139 13.03 2.12 -4.82
CA LYS A 139 13.65 1.46 -3.66
C LYS A 139 13.13 0.04 -3.43
N ARG A 140 11.81 -0.15 -3.52
CA ARG A 140 11.17 -1.47 -3.37
C ARG A 140 11.56 -2.43 -4.49
N ALA A 141 11.64 -1.96 -5.74
CA ALA A 141 12.11 -2.76 -6.86
C ALA A 141 13.56 -3.22 -6.65
N MET A 142 14.44 -2.33 -6.17
CA MET A 142 15.84 -2.68 -5.85
C MET A 142 15.96 -3.72 -4.73
N LEU A 143 15.00 -3.77 -3.80
CA LEU A 143 14.89 -4.80 -2.77
C LEU A 143 14.23 -6.10 -3.26
N GLY A 144 13.98 -6.25 -4.57
CA GLY A 144 13.32 -7.43 -5.14
C GLY A 144 11.82 -7.56 -4.81
N ARG A 145 11.17 -6.47 -4.38
CA ARG A 145 9.73 -6.46 -4.08
C ARG A 145 8.92 -6.05 -5.31
N ASN A 146 7.60 -6.22 -5.24
CA ASN A 146 6.67 -5.90 -6.33
C ASN A 146 6.67 -4.40 -6.69
N TYR A 147 7.52 -4.02 -7.65
CA TYR A 147 7.49 -2.74 -8.35
C TYR A 147 8.25 -2.88 -9.69
N GLY A 148 7.69 -2.37 -10.78
CA GLY A 148 8.14 -2.70 -12.13
C GLY A 148 9.42 -2.01 -12.60
N CYS A 149 9.95 -1.04 -11.86
CA CYS A 149 11.12 -0.26 -12.29
C CYS A 149 12.03 0.11 -11.11
N CYS A 150 13.33 -0.12 -11.25
CA CYS A 150 14.35 0.22 -10.24
C CYS A 150 14.76 1.70 -10.24
N THR A 151 14.19 2.52 -11.12
CA THR A 151 14.51 3.94 -11.25
C THR A 151 13.24 4.79 -11.27
N TYR A 152 13.40 6.08 -10.98
CA TYR A 152 12.33 7.06 -11.10
C TYR A 152 12.86 8.31 -11.80
N LYS A 153 12.40 8.60 -13.02
CA LYS A 153 12.91 9.72 -13.84
C LYS A 153 14.45 9.74 -13.96
N GLY A 154 15.07 8.57 -14.10
CA GLY A 154 16.53 8.41 -14.16
C GLY A 154 17.23 8.38 -12.79
N TRP A 155 16.54 8.73 -11.70
CA TRP A 155 17.08 8.62 -10.35
C TRP A 155 17.12 7.17 -9.90
N LYS A 156 18.25 6.77 -9.30
CA LYS A 156 18.44 5.44 -8.70
C LYS A 156 18.40 5.56 -7.19
N VAL A 157 17.84 4.54 -6.53
CA VAL A 157 17.82 4.45 -5.07
C VAL A 157 18.64 3.26 -4.64
N ILE A 158 19.72 3.49 -3.89
CA ILE A 158 20.52 2.43 -3.31
C ILE A 158 19.91 2.06 -1.95
N PRO A 159 19.59 0.77 -1.70
CA PRO A 159 19.17 0.31 -0.39
C PRO A 159 20.23 0.63 0.67
N THR A 160 19.79 1.11 1.83
CA THR A 160 20.67 1.41 2.97
C THR A 160 20.66 0.25 3.96
N GLU A 161 21.55 0.27 4.96
CA GLU A 161 21.58 -0.74 6.03
C GLU A 161 20.22 -0.89 6.75
N HIS A 162 19.44 0.19 6.83
CA HIS A 162 18.09 0.20 7.36
C HIS A 162 17.08 -0.65 6.58
N ASP A 163 17.37 -1.01 5.33
CA ASP A 163 16.45 -1.72 4.45
C ASP A 163 16.77 -3.20 4.27
N ILE A 164 17.99 -3.60 4.67
CA ILE A 164 18.51 -4.97 4.53
C ILE A 164 18.17 -5.81 5.78
N LYS A 165 17.82 -5.15 6.90
CA LYS A 165 17.29 -5.79 8.11
C LYS A 165 15.84 -6.25 7.93
#